data_AF-A0AAU0R925-F1
#
_entry.id   AF-A0AAU0R925-F1
#
_cell.length_a   1.000
_cell.length_b   1.000
_cell.length_c   1.000
_cell.angle_alpha   90.00
_cell.angle_beta   90.00
_cell.angle_gamma   90.00
#
_symmetry.space_group_name_H-M   'P 1'
#
loop_
_entity.id
_entity.type
_entity.pdbx_description
1 polymer ?
#
loop_
_entity_poly.entity_id
_entity_poly.type
_entity_poly.pdbx_seq_one_letter_code
_entity_poly.pdbx_strand_id
1 'polypeptide(L)'
;MGDNSTGNLVIVAKNYTENGEKVRWNSVGETALQSGKRINIHGKQDGVSFHKSDPVQLNAGTTIKVLKVEGPKSVVNGNTYEFKATSFSEQVPDNQLRLVSWAFSFDGGKTITPFKTGTTRVEKGIAYKSITVDGNTIDKEVSVYAFFRKPDTKVVATTKIIYLPLVVDVYRTPGLNEDGTDIANDMAFGKGVAKRPVYTKGEVDAYKNSYVNDGFDAQKDAKFANAASGTTYSAIYNQQQILDTGYLMQLSNASSNDDDLFLDFRIMVETMARGDLNDNIKAMINKFQKNEGGVYENAKLTAAAQANPSTQRFCTGIEDEMAERIKKAGGELITMEDKKVYAGTESGYKTSHPYGHPSYPYSRDYNLVKGLTIAVNDVWSYKVTLLSFKQTGDTYKARYEVQLWDHFGLDLPDMEKFYSWGAGFRAWFLLQHLRGYKPFLTKMQFTKEFSGNINEGAQERKNKR
;
A
#
# COMPACT_ATOMS: atom_id res chain seq x y z
N MET A 1 -15.93 49.82 36.80
CA MET A 1 -17.06 49.00 36.30
C MET A 1 -17.40 49.56 34.93
N GLY A 2 -17.18 48.93 33.80
CA GLY A 2 -16.90 47.54 33.46
C GLY A 2 -17.55 47.34 32.11
N ASP A 3 -16.74 47.21 31.06
CA ASP A 3 -17.00 46.74 29.69
C ASP A 3 -18.44 46.81 29.15
N ASN A 4 -18.66 47.76 28.23
CA ASN A 4 -19.79 47.76 27.30
C ASN A 4 -19.76 46.48 26.45
N SER A 5 -20.47 45.45 26.89
CA SER A 5 -20.64 44.21 26.16
C SER A 5 -21.76 44.38 25.12
N THR A 6 -21.42 44.94 23.96
CA THR A 6 -22.26 44.80 22.77
C THR A 6 -22.19 43.35 22.29
N GLY A 7 -23.20 42.56 22.65
CA GLY A 7 -23.38 41.20 22.15
C GLY A 7 -24.35 41.17 20.97
N ASN A 8 -23.98 40.51 19.88
CA ASN A 8 -24.93 40.12 18.83
C ASN A 8 -25.57 38.77 19.22
N LEU A 9 -26.89 38.75 19.42
CA LEU A 9 -27.66 37.54 19.61
C LEU A 9 -28.05 36.95 18.24
N VAL A 10 -27.43 35.85 17.85
CA VAL A 10 -27.86 35.07 16.66
C VAL A 10 -28.62 33.85 17.15
N ILE A 11 -29.96 33.94 17.18
CA ILE A 11 -30.80 32.76 17.42
C ILE A 11 -30.91 31.98 16.11
N VAL A 12 -30.15 30.89 15.98
CA VAL A 12 -30.35 29.90 14.92
C VAL A 12 -31.12 28.72 15.51
N ALA A 13 -32.43 28.87 15.64
CA ALA A 13 -33.34 27.75 15.91
C ALA A 13 -34.45 27.79 14.86
N LYS A 14 -34.72 26.64 14.21
CA LYS A 14 -35.83 26.54 13.25
C LYS A 14 -37.19 26.64 13.94
N ASN A 15 -37.27 26.28 15.23
CA ASN A 15 -38.35 26.54 16.17
C ASN A 15 -37.76 26.45 17.59
N TYR A 16 -38.09 27.39 18.47
CA TYR A 16 -37.84 27.30 19.91
C TYR A 16 -39.20 27.12 20.58
N THR A 17 -39.44 25.96 21.17
CA THR A 17 -40.68 25.63 21.88
C THR A 17 -40.35 25.25 23.32
N GLU A 18 -39.70 26.16 24.04
CA GLU A 18 -39.68 26.11 25.49
C GLU A 18 -40.05 27.48 26.04
N ASN A 19 -41.00 27.49 26.97
CA ASN A 19 -41.45 28.67 27.68
C ASN A 19 -40.37 29.09 28.69
N GLY A 20 -39.39 29.87 28.23
CA GLY A 20 -38.61 30.70 29.12
C GLY A 20 -39.51 31.81 29.64
N GLU A 21 -39.97 31.72 30.89
CA GLU A 21 -40.92 32.70 31.47
C GLU A 21 -40.40 34.15 31.41
N LYS A 22 -39.07 34.37 31.41
CA LYS A 22 -38.46 35.71 31.31
C LYS A 22 -37.12 35.65 30.57
N VAL A 23 -37.05 36.22 29.37
CA VAL A 23 -35.78 36.68 28.79
C VAL A 23 -35.52 38.09 29.33
N ARG A 24 -34.60 38.23 30.30
CA ARG A 24 -34.21 39.55 30.83
C ARG A 24 -32.99 40.06 30.07
N TRP A 25 -33.18 41.16 29.35
CA TRP A 25 -32.12 41.90 28.68
C TRP A 25 -31.86 43.18 29.46
N ASN A 26 -30.67 43.31 30.07
CA ASN A 26 -30.23 44.55 30.71
C ASN A 26 -29.28 45.28 29.77
N SER A 27 -29.70 46.42 29.24
CA SER A 27 -28.83 47.36 28.51
C SER A 27 -28.95 48.74 29.15
N VAL A 28 -27.88 49.53 29.07
CA VAL A 28 -27.81 50.89 29.64
C VAL A 28 -27.92 51.96 28.52
N GLY A 29 -28.61 51.64 27.43
CA GLY A 29 -28.73 52.47 26.23
C GLY A 29 -29.74 51.94 25.21
N GLU A 30 -29.87 52.60 24.06
CA GLU A 30 -30.80 52.17 22.99
C GLU A 30 -30.52 50.74 22.54
N THR A 31 -31.59 49.95 22.38
CA THR A 31 -31.52 48.55 21.97
C THR A 31 -32.28 48.37 20.67
N ALA A 32 -31.60 47.90 19.62
CA ALA A 32 -32.20 47.65 18.32
C ALA A 32 -32.50 46.15 18.14
N LEU A 33 -33.76 45.79 17.92
CA LEU A 33 -34.17 44.45 17.51
C LEU A 33 -34.37 44.46 16.00
N GLN A 34 -33.68 43.57 15.27
CA GLN A 34 -33.79 43.48 13.81
C GLN A 34 -34.31 42.08 13.40
N SER A 35 -35.37 42.04 12.58
CA SER A 35 -35.89 40.82 11.99
C SER A 35 -36.25 41.06 10.53
N GLY A 36 -35.76 40.20 9.63
CA GLY A 36 -36.08 40.29 8.20
C GLY A 36 -37.49 39.83 7.83
N LYS A 37 -38.35 39.51 8.81
CA LYS A 37 -39.75 39.12 8.57
C LYS A 37 -40.73 39.84 9.50
N ARG A 38 -40.68 39.54 10.81
CA ARG A 38 -41.49 40.24 11.84
C ARG A 38 -40.82 40.16 13.20
N ILE A 39 -41.08 41.13 14.05
CA ILE A 39 -40.81 41.07 15.49
C ILE A 39 -42.18 41.07 16.17
N ASN A 40 -42.51 39.98 16.84
CA ASN A 40 -43.72 39.91 17.67
C ASN A 40 -43.31 40.01 19.14
N ILE A 41 -43.73 41.10 19.78
CA ILE A 41 -43.53 41.33 21.20
C ILE A 41 -44.91 41.23 21.86
N HIS A 42 -45.05 40.36 22.86
CA HIS A 42 -46.29 40.16 23.60
C HIS A 42 -46.17 40.75 25.01
N GLY A 43 -47.20 41.47 25.47
CA GLY A 43 -47.27 42.07 26.80
C GLY A 43 -47.13 43.60 26.81
N LYS A 44 -47.51 44.21 27.94
CA LYS A 44 -47.37 45.66 28.18
C LYS A 44 -45.89 45.97 28.45
N GLN A 45 -45.30 46.92 27.74
CA GLN A 45 -43.88 47.25 27.85
C GLN A 45 -43.72 48.69 28.34
N ASP A 46 -43.52 48.85 29.64
CA ASP A 46 -43.20 50.14 30.23
C ASP A 46 -41.77 50.55 29.85
N GLY A 47 -41.59 51.77 29.36
CA GLY A 47 -40.28 52.32 28.98
C GLY A 47 -39.80 52.02 27.57
N VAL A 48 -40.65 51.47 26.69
CA VAL A 48 -40.31 51.19 25.28
C VAL A 48 -41.03 52.16 24.34
N SER A 49 -40.26 52.96 23.59
CA SER A 49 -40.75 53.90 22.58
C SER A 49 -40.58 53.30 21.18
N PHE A 50 -41.67 53.18 20.41
CA PHE A 50 -41.62 52.66 19.04
C PHE A 50 -41.59 53.81 18.02
N HIS A 51 -40.46 54.02 17.37
CA HIS A 51 -40.35 54.94 16.24
C HIS A 51 -40.92 54.26 14.99
N LYS A 52 -42.20 54.50 14.71
CA LYS A 52 -42.97 53.84 13.62
C LYS A 52 -42.59 54.32 12.21
N SER A 53 -41.78 55.39 12.12
CA SER A 53 -41.56 56.16 10.90
C SER A 53 -40.11 56.61 10.72
N ASP A 54 -39.18 56.06 11.51
CA ASP A 54 -37.77 56.20 11.13
C ASP A 54 -37.56 55.40 9.84
N PRO A 55 -37.00 56.00 8.78
CA PRO A 55 -36.62 55.26 7.60
C PRO A 55 -35.61 54.20 8.05
N VAL A 56 -36.06 52.95 8.13
CA VAL A 56 -35.17 51.81 8.29
C VAL A 56 -34.36 51.75 7.00
N GLN A 57 -33.15 52.30 7.03
CA GLN A 57 -32.10 51.92 6.12
C GLN A 57 -31.84 50.44 6.38
N LEU A 58 -32.57 49.58 5.68
CA LEU A 58 -32.21 48.17 5.56
C LEU A 58 -30.87 48.16 4.84
N ASN A 59 -29.78 48.14 5.62
CA ASN A 59 -28.52 47.67 5.09
C ASN A 59 -28.84 46.30 4.51
N ALA A 60 -28.80 46.18 3.18
CA ALA A 60 -28.96 44.91 2.51
C ALA A 60 -27.85 44.03 3.06
N GLY A 61 -28.16 43.24 4.09
CA GLY A 61 -27.16 42.55 4.88
C GLY A 61 -26.31 41.71 3.94
N THR A 62 -25.07 42.13 3.72
CA THR A 62 -24.15 41.42 2.86
C THR A 62 -24.04 40.03 3.45
N THR A 63 -24.41 39.01 2.69
CA THR A 63 -24.30 37.64 3.18
C THR A 63 -22.82 37.34 3.31
N ILE A 64 -22.33 37.09 4.54
CA ILE A 64 -20.95 36.64 4.77
C ILE A 64 -20.69 35.41 3.90
N LYS A 65 -19.66 35.47 3.06
CA LYS A 65 -19.22 34.37 2.22
C LYS A 65 -17.89 33.84 2.69
N VAL A 66 -17.70 32.53 2.54
CA VAL A 66 -16.36 31.93 2.54
C VAL A 66 -15.75 32.19 1.17
N LEU A 67 -14.50 32.65 1.15
CA LEU A 67 -13.75 32.94 -0.06
C LEU A 67 -12.63 31.94 -0.32
N LYS A 68 -12.16 31.23 0.72
CA LYS A 68 -11.08 30.24 0.59
C LYS A 68 -11.29 29.07 1.55
N VAL A 69 -11.20 27.86 0.99
CA VAL A 69 -11.16 26.59 1.73
C VAL A 69 -9.87 25.89 1.36
N GLU A 70 -9.19 25.34 2.36
CA GLU A 70 -7.92 24.63 2.23
C GLU A 70 -8.02 23.26 2.91
N GLY A 71 -7.26 22.30 2.39
CA GLY A 71 -7.16 20.94 2.91
C GLY A 71 -5.87 20.28 2.43
N PRO A 72 -5.60 19.04 2.85
CA PRO A 72 -4.46 18.27 2.37
C PRO A 72 -4.59 17.98 0.86
N LYS A 73 -3.47 17.77 0.15
CA LYS A 73 -3.50 17.44 -1.29
C LYS A 73 -3.98 16.01 -1.51
N SER A 74 -3.81 15.14 -0.52
CA SER A 74 -4.31 13.78 -0.50
C SER A 74 -4.71 13.30 0.90
N VAL A 75 -5.67 12.38 0.93
CA VAL A 75 -6.25 11.78 2.14
C VAL A 75 -6.31 10.28 1.98
N VAL A 76 -5.96 9.53 3.03
CA VAL A 76 -6.14 8.08 3.06
C VAL A 76 -7.59 7.76 3.40
N ASN A 77 -8.23 6.89 2.62
CA ASN A 77 -9.62 6.48 2.87
C ASN A 77 -9.77 5.87 4.27
N GLY A 78 -10.83 6.25 5.00
CA GLY A 78 -11.08 5.84 6.38
C GLY A 78 -10.31 6.61 7.46
N ASN A 79 -9.39 7.51 7.09
CA ASN A 79 -8.70 8.38 8.04
C ASN A 79 -9.39 9.74 8.18
N THR A 80 -9.05 10.45 9.27
CA THR A 80 -9.57 11.78 9.57
C THR A 80 -8.53 12.85 9.27
N TYR A 81 -8.95 13.90 8.55
CA TYR A 81 -8.11 15.03 8.16
C TYR A 81 -8.77 16.37 8.50
N GLU A 82 -7.96 17.40 8.73
CA GLU A 82 -8.46 18.75 9.00
C GLU A 82 -8.55 19.57 7.70
N PHE A 83 -9.70 20.20 7.49
CA PHE A 83 -9.95 21.20 6.46
C PHE A 83 -10.24 22.53 7.12
N LYS A 84 -9.92 23.64 6.44
CA LYS A 84 -10.02 24.98 7.02
C LYS A 84 -10.55 26.02 6.04
N ALA A 85 -11.40 26.91 6.54
CA ALA A 85 -11.86 28.10 5.85
C ALA A 85 -11.08 29.30 6.37
N THR A 86 -10.30 29.95 5.50
CA THR A 86 -9.24 30.91 5.88
C THR A 86 -9.49 32.33 5.41
N SER A 87 -10.46 32.55 4.53
CA SER A 87 -10.79 33.87 4.00
C SER A 87 -12.30 34.04 3.86
N PHE A 88 -12.78 35.23 4.20
CA PHE A 88 -14.20 35.57 4.26
C PHE A 88 -14.43 36.95 3.63
N SER A 89 -15.66 37.22 3.20
CA SER A 89 -16.03 38.48 2.51
C SER A 89 -15.88 39.73 3.39
N GLU A 90 -15.78 39.55 4.70
CA GLU A 90 -15.58 40.61 5.69
C GLU A 90 -14.86 40.02 6.91
N GLN A 91 -14.50 40.86 7.88
CA GLN A 91 -13.95 40.39 9.14
C GLN A 91 -15.07 39.74 9.97
N VAL A 92 -14.97 38.42 10.17
CA VAL A 92 -15.98 37.64 10.89
C VAL A 92 -15.48 37.33 12.31
N PRO A 93 -16.22 37.71 13.36
CA PRO A 93 -15.88 37.35 14.73
C PRO A 93 -15.87 35.82 14.95
N ASP A 94 -14.98 35.33 15.82
CA ASP A 94 -14.78 33.89 16.06
C ASP A 94 -16.06 33.15 16.48
N ASN A 95 -16.96 33.80 17.22
CA ASN A 95 -18.25 33.21 17.61
C ASN A 95 -19.17 32.98 16.39
N GLN A 96 -19.11 33.83 15.36
CA GLN A 96 -19.85 33.65 14.12
C GLN A 96 -19.19 32.60 13.23
N LEU A 97 -17.86 32.50 13.21
CA LEU A 97 -17.14 31.46 12.46
C LEU A 97 -17.52 30.03 12.88
N ARG A 98 -18.00 29.83 14.11
CA ARG A 98 -18.52 28.53 14.58
C ARG A 98 -19.76 28.06 13.81
N LEU A 99 -20.44 28.96 13.12
CA LEU A 99 -21.63 28.68 12.31
C LEU A 99 -21.29 28.24 10.87
N VAL A 100 -20.00 28.20 10.49
CA VAL A 100 -19.59 27.68 9.19
C VAL A 100 -20.05 26.22 9.09
N SER A 101 -20.89 25.97 8.08
CA SER A 101 -21.36 24.65 7.67
C SER A 101 -20.39 24.04 6.68
N TRP A 102 -20.34 22.71 6.66
CA TRP A 102 -19.43 21.95 5.82
C TRP A 102 -20.18 20.90 5.02
N ALA A 103 -19.74 20.67 3.79
CA ALA A 103 -20.26 19.64 2.92
C ALA A 103 -19.15 19.01 2.08
N PHE A 104 -19.44 17.87 1.47
CA PHE A 104 -18.52 17.20 0.55
C PHE A 104 -19.21 16.77 -0.74
N SER A 105 -18.41 16.46 -1.74
CA SER A 105 -18.83 15.85 -3.00
C SER A 105 -17.71 14.94 -3.52
N PHE A 106 -18.09 13.82 -4.12
CA PHE A 106 -17.17 12.92 -4.82
C PHE A 106 -17.27 13.04 -6.35
N ASP A 107 -18.27 13.77 -6.87
CA ASP A 107 -18.63 13.86 -8.29
C ASP A 107 -18.39 15.27 -8.88
N GLY A 108 -17.39 15.98 -8.34
CA GLY A 108 -17.03 17.32 -8.81
C GLY A 108 -18.09 18.39 -8.49
N GLY A 109 -18.86 18.20 -7.43
CA GLY A 109 -19.87 19.15 -6.95
C GLY A 109 -21.26 18.98 -7.55
N LYS A 110 -21.52 17.91 -8.33
CA LYS A 110 -22.88 17.63 -8.85
C LYS A 110 -23.82 17.25 -7.70
N THR A 111 -23.32 16.43 -6.78
CA THR A 111 -24.01 16.02 -5.55
C THR A 111 -23.22 16.53 -4.34
N ILE A 112 -23.74 17.55 -3.66
CA ILE A 112 -23.12 18.11 -2.46
C ILE A 112 -23.91 17.65 -1.23
N THR A 113 -23.24 16.90 -0.37
CA THR A 113 -23.84 16.30 0.82
C THR A 113 -23.31 17.00 2.08
N PRO A 114 -24.18 17.61 2.91
CA PRO A 114 -23.78 18.19 4.19
C PRO A 114 -23.25 17.12 5.15
N PHE A 115 -22.21 17.45 5.92
CA PHE A 115 -21.77 16.57 7.01
C PHE A 115 -22.83 16.54 8.12
N LYS A 116 -23.23 15.32 8.52
CA LYS A 116 -24.31 15.12 9.52
C LYS A 116 -23.88 15.44 10.95
N THR A 117 -22.60 15.36 11.26
CA THR A 117 -22.06 15.45 12.63
C THR A 117 -20.75 16.23 12.70
N GLY A 118 -20.33 16.59 13.92
CA GLY A 118 -19.07 17.27 14.24
C GLY A 118 -19.21 18.78 14.36
N THR A 119 -18.41 19.38 15.25
CA THR A 119 -18.40 20.82 15.51
C THR A 119 -17.35 21.53 14.65
N THR A 120 -17.59 22.81 14.34
CA THR A 120 -16.58 23.69 13.73
C THR A 120 -15.70 24.24 14.85
N ARG A 121 -14.40 23.94 14.80
CA ARG A 121 -13.39 24.54 15.69
C ARG A 121 -13.00 25.90 15.10
N VAL A 122 -12.76 26.89 15.95
CA VAL A 122 -12.32 28.23 15.50
C VAL A 122 -11.10 28.64 16.28
N GLU A 123 -10.11 29.17 15.57
CA GLU A 123 -8.91 29.72 16.17
C GLU A 123 -8.38 30.86 15.28
N LYS A 124 -8.25 32.07 15.85
CA LYS A 124 -7.64 33.24 15.21
C LYS A 124 -8.24 33.56 13.83
N GLY A 125 -9.57 33.63 13.75
CA GLY A 125 -10.26 33.97 12.50
C GLY A 125 -10.30 32.83 11.47
N ILE A 126 -9.87 31.62 11.81
CA ILE A 126 -9.93 30.44 10.92
C ILE A 126 -10.94 29.45 11.48
N ALA A 127 -11.82 28.94 10.61
CA ALA A 127 -12.75 27.86 10.93
C ALA A 127 -12.21 26.52 10.42
N TYR A 128 -12.22 25.50 11.29
CA TYR A 128 -11.67 24.17 11.03
C TYR A 128 -12.73 23.09 11.16
N LYS A 129 -12.58 22.04 10.36
CA LYS A 129 -13.40 20.84 10.41
C LYS A 129 -12.54 19.59 10.23
N SER A 130 -12.63 18.68 11.18
CA SER A 130 -12.12 17.32 11.02
C SER A 130 -13.13 16.49 10.23
N ILE A 131 -12.67 15.89 9.15
CA ILE A 131 -13.48 15.11 8.20
C ILE A 131 -12.86 13.73 8.08
N THR A 132 -13.65 12.71 8.37
CA THR A 132 -13.34 11.33 7.97
C THR A 132 -13.84 11.13 6.56
N VAL A 133 -12.94 10.76 5.65
CA VAL A 133 -13.31 10.40 4.28
C VAL A 133 -13.70 8.93 4.31
N ASP A 134 -14.99 8.66 4.51
CA ASP A 134 -15.54 7.30 4.65
C ASP A 134 -16.71 7.09 3.66
N GLY A 135 -16.97 5.84 3.29
CA GLY A 135 -18.08 5.46 2.41
C GLY A 135 -17.85 5.65 0.91
N ASN A 136 -16.64 6.02 0.48
CA ASN A 136 -16.25 6.06 -0.93
C ASN A 136 -15.37 4.85 -1.29
N THR A 137 -15.71 4.16 -2.38
CA THR A 137 -15.00 2.97 -2.87
C THR A 137 -14.55 3.09 -4.33
N ILE A 138 -14.90 4.16 -5.03
CA ILE A 138 -14.71 4.29 -6.49
C ILE A 138 -14.08 5.65 -6.85
N ASP A 139 -14.48 6.72 -6.18
CA ASP A 139 -14.09 8.08 -6.57
C ASP A 139 -12.65 8.40 -6.15
N LYS A 140 -11.91 9.06 -7.04
CA LYS A 140 -10.48 9.32 -6.86
C LYS A 140 -10.18 10.59 -6.09
N GLU A 141 -11.19 11.44 -5.87
CA GLU A 141 -11.06 12.75 -5.23
C GLU A 141 -12.29 13.05 -4.38
N VAL A 142 -12.11 13.88 -3.34
CA VAL A 142 -13.21 14.49 -2.60
C VAL A 142 -13.04 16.01 -2.59
N SER A 143 -14.13 16.69 -2.89
CA SER A 143 -14.27 18.14 -2.81
C SER A 143 -14.95 18.50 -1.50
N VAL A 144 -14.30 19.34 -0.69
CA VAL A 144 -14.82 19.83 0.60
C VAL A 144 -15.17 21.30 0.49
N TYR A 145 -16.38 21.64 0.93
CA TYR A 145 -16.95 22.98 0.90
C TYR A 145 -17.18 23.49 2.32
N ALA A 146 -17.00 24.80 2.50
CA ALA A 146 -17.37 25.51 3.71
C ALA A 146 -18.26 26.71 3.36
N PHE A 147 -19.34 26.94 4.10
CA PHE A 147 -20.32 27.97 3.77
C PHE A 147 -21.20 28.38 4.97
N PHE A 148 -21.80 29.57 4.93
CA PHE A 148 -22.79 29.99 5.93
C PHE A 148 -24.25 29.67 5.55
N ARG A 149 -24.59 29.77 4.26
CA ARG A 149 -25.97 29.53 3.76
C ARG A 149 -26.06 28.44 2.72
N LYS A 150 -25.25 28.55 1.66
CA LYS A 150 -25.14 27.56 0.59
C LYS A 150 -23.69 27.44 0.11
N PRO A 151 -23.25 26.25 -0.32
CA PRO A 151 -21.95 26.07 -0.93
C PRO A 151 -21.78 26.96 -2.16
N ASP A 152 -20.60 27.55 -2.32
CA ASP A 152 -20.12 28.07 -3.60
C ASP A 152 -19.28 26.98 -4.25
N THR A 153 -19.67 26.50 -5.42
CA THR A 153 -18.99 25.39 -6.10
C THR A 153 -17.56 25.75 -6.54
N LYS A 154 -17.22 27.04 -6.58
CA LYS A 154 -15.87 27.53 -6.90
C LYS A 154 -14.97 27.67 -5.66
N VAL A 155 -15.54 27.68 -4.46
CA VAL A 155 -14.81 27.83 -3.20
C VAL A 155 -14.74 26.46 -2.51
N VAL A 156 -13.71 25.69 -2.86
CA VAL A 156 -13.61 24.27 -2.54
C VAL A 156 -12.16 23.87 -2.31
N ALA A 157 -11.94 22.92 -1.40
CA ALA A 157 -10.69 22.17 -1.32
C ALA A 157 -10.89 20.79 -1.96
N THR A 158 -10.22 20.53 -3.07
CA THR A 158 -10.22 19.20 -3.71
C THR A 158 -8.96 18.44 -3.30
N THR A 159 -9.15 17.21 -2.84
CA THR A 159 -8.08 16.33 -2.37
C THR A 159 -8.17 14.96 -3.02
N LYS A 160 -7.03 14.34 -3.31
CA LYS A 160 -6.98 12.97 -3.86
C LYS A 160 -7.20 11.94 -2.77
N ILE A 161 -7.94 10.90 -3.09
CA ILE A 161 -8.20 9.80 -2.16
C ILE A 161 -7.21 8.67 -2.43
N ILE A 162 -6.46 8.31 -1.40
CA ILE A 162 -5.52 7.20 -1.40
C ILE A 162 -6.21 6.00 -0.78
N TYR A 163 -6.34 4.94 -1.58
CA TYR A 163 -6.88 3.67 -1.15
C TYR A 163 -5.75 2.76 -0.68
N LEU A 164 -5.95 2.16 0.48
CA LEU A 164 -5.10 1.08 0.98
C LEU A 164 -5.89 -0.23 0.92
N PRO A 165 -5.23 -1.36 0.59
CA PRO A 165 -3.79 -1.48 0.34
C PRO A 165 -3.34 -0.87 -1.00
N LEU A 166 -2.09 -0.38 -1.06
CA LEU A 166 -1.44 0.06 -2.30
C LEU A 166 -0.03 -0.52 -2.43
N VAL A 167 0.45 -0.62 -3.67
CA VAL A 167 1.77 -1.19 -3.98
C VAL A 167 2.86 -0.14 -3.80
N VAL A 168 3.86 -0.43 -2.97
CA VAL A 168 4.98 0.48 -2.69
C VAL A 168 6.16 0.22 -3.62
N ASP A 169 6.40 -1.06 -3.93
CA ASP A 169 7.52 -1.51 -4.75
C ASP A 169 7.28 -2.94 -5.27
N VAL A 170 7.76 -3.22 -6.48
CA VAL A 170 7.64 -4.53 -7.15
C VAL A 170 8.90 -4.86 -7.94
N TYR A 171 9.51 -6.00 -7.61
CA TYR A 171 10.66 -6.53 -8.32
C TYR A 171 10.29 -7.82 -9.06
N ARG A 172 10.44 -7.79 -10.39
CA ARG A 172 10.13 -8.90 -11.31
C ARG A 172 8.70 -9.46 -11.14
N THR A 173 8.41 -10.55 -11.82
CA THR A 173 7.12 -11.25 -11.73
C THR A 173 7.40 -12.74 -11.54
N PRO A 174 6.77 -13.42 -10.55
CA PRO A 174 7.08 -14.82 -10.23
C PRO A 174 6.90 -15.74 -11.44
N GLY A 175 7.85 -16.65 -11.66
CA GLY A 175 7.82 -17.62 -12.76
C GLY A 175 8.25 -17.10 -14.13
N LEU A 176 8.49 -15.78 -14.27
CA LEU A 176 9.02 -15.19 -15.50
C LEU A 176 10.52 -14.92 -15.41
N ASN A 177 11.21 -14.93 -16.54
CA ASN A 177 12.64 -14.61 -16.65
C ASN A 177 12.95 -13.14 -16.30
N GLU A 178 14.24 -12.79 -16.28
CA GLU A 178 14.75 -11.50 -15.77
C GLU A 178 14.17 -10.26 -16.48
N ASP A 179 13.88 -10.34 -17.78
CA ASP A 179 13.22 -9.28 -18.54
C ASP A 179 11.69 -9.40 -18.56
N GLY A 180 11.15 -10.47 -17.97
CA GLY A 180 9.73 -10.75 -17.85
C GLY A 180 9.06 -10.90 -19.21
N THR A 181 9.68 -11.63 -20.15
CA THR A 181 9.20 -11.88 -21.52
C THR A 181 8.80 -13.34 -21.77
N ASP A 182 9.30 -14.28 -20.96
CA ASP A 182 9.04 -15.72 -21.11
C ASP A 182 9.23 -16.41 -19.74
N ILE A 183 9.15 -17.75 -19.71
CA ILE A 183 9.41 -18.55 -18.50
C ILE A 183 10.84 -18.32 -17.95
N ALA A 184 10.96 -18.28 -16.63
CA ALA A 184 12.26 -18.32 -15.96
C ALA A 184 12.99 -19.65 -16.25
N ASN A 185 14.31 -19.61 -16.36
CA ASN A 185 15.09 -20.78 -16.83
C ASN A 185 15.04 -21.95 -15.85
N ASP A 186 15.11 -21.64 -14.57
CA ASP A 186 14.97 -22.53 -13.42
C ASP A 186 13.53 -23.03 -13.20
N MET A 187 12.54 -22.40 -13.85
CA MET A 187 11.16 -22.88 -13.90
C MET A 187 10.84 -23.74 -15.12
N ALA A 188 11.74 -23.81 -16.11
CA ALA A 188 11.57 -24.65 -17.29
C ALA A 188 11.76 -26.14 -16.95
N PHE A 189 10.98 -27.03 -17.55
CA PHE A 189 11.09 -28.47 -17.28
C PHE A 189 10.65 -29.32 -18.47
N GLY A 190 11.14 -30.56 -18.53
CA GLY A 190 10.66 -31.52 -19.50
C GLY A 190 11.60 -32.69 -19.76
N LYS A 191 11.71 -33.08 -21.03
CA LYS A 191 12.43 -34.28 -21.48
C LYS A 191 13.52 -33.96 -22.51
N GLY A 192 14.21 -32.84 -22.34
CA GLY A 192 15.32 -32.44 -23.23
C GLY A 192 14.90 -32.08 -24.66
N VAL A 193 13.68 -31.59 -24.87
CA VAL A 193 13.19 -31.10 -26.17
C VAL A 193 12.94 -29.60 -26.07
N ALA A 194 13.95 -28.81 -26.42
CA ALA A 194 13.92 -27.36 -26.28
C ALA A 194 12.91 -26.68 -27.22
N LYS A 195 12.11 -25.76 -26.68
CA LYS A 195 11.25 -24.88 -27.46
C LYS A 195 11.13 -23.51 -26.78
N ARG A 196 11.40 -22.44 -27.55
CA ARG A 196 11.08 -21.06 -27.18
C ARG A 196 10.33 -20.35 -28.31
N PRO A 197 9.49 -19.34 -28.01
CA PRO A 197 9.08 -18.96 -26.65
C PRO A 197 8.14 -20.01 -26.03
N VAL A 198 8.09 -20.07 -24.70
CA VAL A 198 7.15 -20.95 -23.97
C VAL A 198 5.78 -20.27 -23.85
N TYR A 199 5.78 -18.99 -23.52
CA TYR A 199 4.56 -18.19 -23.44
C TYR A 199 4.41 -17.25 -24.64
N THR A 200 3.17 -16.96 -25.01
CA THR A 200 2.90 -15.87 -25.94
C THR A 200 3.05 -14.52 -25.24
N LYS A 201 3.40 -13.48 -26.00
CA LYS A 201 3.49 -12.11 -25.45
C LYS A 201 2.20 -11.66 -24.76
N GLY A 202 1.04 -11.99 -25.33
CA GLY A 202 -0.25 -11.62 -24.75
C GLY A 202 -0.52 -12.27 -23.38
N GLU A 203 -0.09 -13.52 -23.19
CA GLU A 203 -0.18 -14.20 -21.88
C GLU A 203 0.69 -13.52 -20.83
N VAL A 204 1.93 -13.18 -21.20
CA VAL A 204 2.90 -12.52 -20.32
C VAL A 204 2.44 -11.12 -19.93
N ASP A 205 2.01 -10.31 -20.92
CA ASP A 205 1.53 -8.95 -20.68
C ASP A 205 0.29 -8.94 -19.78
N ALA A 206 -0.65 -9.87 -20.00
CA ALA A 206 -1.83 -10.03 -19.16
C ALA A 206 -1.49 -10.42 -17.72
N TYR A 207 -0.57 -11.38 -17.54
CA TYR A 207 -0.13 -11.84 -16.22
C TYR A 207 0.60 -10.75 -15.43
N LYS A 208 1.55 -10.05 -16.05
CA LYS A 208 2.27 -8.93 -15.40
C LYS A 208 1.31 -7.86 -14.93
N ASN A 209 0.33 -7.50 -15.77
CA ASN A 209 -0.67 -6.50 -15.41
C ASN A 209 -1.56 -6.96 -14.25
N SER A 210 -2.04 -8.22 -14.24
CA SER A 210 -2.85 -8.69 -13.11
C SER A 210 -2.03 -8.91 -11.84
N TYR A 211 -0.81 -9.43 -11.92
CA TYR A 211 0.02 -9.66 -10.75
C TYR A 211 0.30 -8.36 -9.96
N VAL A 212 0.60 -7.28 -10.67
CA VAL A 212 0.86 -5.98 -10.04
C VAL A 212 -0.38 -5.44 -9.33
N ASN A 213 -1.55 -5.55 -9.95
CA ASN A 213 -2.79 -4.99 -9.40
C ASN A 213 -3.44 -5.89 -8.35
N ASP A 214 -3.55 -7.20 -8.65
CA ASP A 214 -4.36 -8.15 -7.91
C ASP A 214 -3.52 -9.14 -7.08
N GLY A 215 -2.24 -9.32 -7.44
CA GLY A 215 -1.37 -10.37 -6.88
C GLY A 215 -1.41 -11.66 -7.69
N PHE A 216 -0.69 -12.69 -7.22
CA PHE A 216 -0.66 -14.01 -7.86
C PHE A 216 -1.94 -14.78 -7.53
N ASP A 217 -2.66 -15.24 -8.55
CA ASP A 217 -3.85 -16.08 -8.40
C ASP A 217 -3.54 -17.53 -8.81
N ALA A 218 -3.69 -18.46 -7.87
CA ALA A 218 -3.29 -19.86 -8.07
C ALA A 218 -4.06 -20.58 -9.19
N GLN A 219 -5.25 -20.12 -9.57
CA GLN A 219 -6.03 -20.71 -10.66
C GLN A 219 -5.71 -20.05 -11.99
N LYS A 220 -5.76 -18.71 -12.03
CA LYS A 220 -5.54 -17.92 -13.24
C LYS A 220 -4.08 -17.98 -13.72
N ASP A 221 -3.15 -17.96 -12.77
CA ASP A 221 -1.70 -17.88 -13.04
C ASP A 221 -1.02 -19.26 -12.93
N ALA A 222 -1.80 -20.34 -12.78
CA ALA A 222 -1.32 -21.71 -12.60
C ALA A 222 -0.23 -22.13 -13.60
N LYS A 223 -0.31 -21.66 -14.85
CA LYS A 223 0.68 -21.97 -15.91
C LYS A 223 2.07 -21.44 -15.56
N PHE A 224 2.18 -20.26 -14.95
CA PHE A 224 3.46 -19.62 -14.61
C PHE A 224 4.13 -20.25 -13.39
N ALA A 225 3.42 -21.14 -12.69
CA ALA A 225 3.92 -21.94 -11.59
C ALA A 225 4.01 -23.44 -11.94
N ASN A 226 3.84 -23.84 -13.21
CA ASN A 226 3.78 -25.25 -13.64
C ASN A 226 2.63 -26.09 -13.03
N ALA A 227 1.59 -25.45 -12.47
CA ALA A 227 0.42 -26.12 -11.88
C ALA A 227 -0.67 -26.50 -12.90
N ALA A 228 -0.60 -26.04 -14.14
CA ALA A 228 -1.63 -26.33 -15.14
C ALA A 228 -1.77 -27.85 -15.42
N SER A 229 -3.01 -28.30 -15.59
CA SER A 229 -3.34 -29.69 -15.94
C SER A 229 -2.88 -30.00 -17.37
N GLY A 230 -1.94 -30.93 -17.51
CA GLY A 230 -1.41 -31.37 -18.80
C GLY A 230 0.07 -31.76 -18.74
N THR A 231 0.56 -32.42 -19.79
CA THR A 231 1.96 -32.83 -19.99
C THR A 231 2.74 -31.87 -20.88
N THR A 232 2.25 -30.63 -21.05
CA THR A 232 2.95 -29.64 -21.88
C THR A 232 4.25 -29.25 -21.19
N TYR A 233 5.36 -29.74 -21.72
CA TYR A 233 6.69 -29.38 -21.26
C TYR A 233 7.03 -27.95 -21.67
N SER A 234 7.70 -27.24 -20.76
CA SER A 234 8.26 -25.90 -20.97
C SER A 234 9.78 -25.96 -21.16
N ALA A 235 10.30 -27.10 -21.61
CA ALA A 235 11.74 -27.33 -21.73
C ALA A 235 12.38 -26.31 -22.68
N ILE A 236 13.44 -25.66 -22.19
CA ILE A 236 14.24 -24.69 -22.94
C ILE A 236 15.64 -25.20 -23.29
N TYR A 237 16.01 -26.35 -22.73
CA TYR A 237 17.29 -27.03 -22.97
C TYR A 237 17.05 -28.35 -23.68
N ASN A 238 17.92 -28.67 -24.64
CA ASN A 238 17.92 -29.96 -25.29
C ASN A 238 18.81 -30.96 -24.52
N GLN A 239 18.63 -32.26 -24.79
CA GLN A 239 19.39 -33.31 -24.10
C GLN A 239 20.91 -33.13 -24.24
N GLN A 240 21.41 -32.73 -25.41
CA GLN A 240 22.83 -32.53 -25.63
C GLN A 240 23.38 -31.43 -24.71
N GLN A 241 22.71 -30.27 -24.65
CA GLN A 241 23.09 -29.17 -23.75
C GLN A 241 23.15 -29.60 -22.28
N ILE A 242 22.20 -30.43 -21.86
CA ILE A 242 22.13 -30.94 -20.48
C ILE A 242 23.29 -31.90 -20.20
N LEU A 243 23.58 -32.83 -21.11
CA LEU A 243 24.63 -33.84 -20.92
C LEU A 243 26.05 -33.27 -21.09
N ASP A 244 26.18 -32.15 -21.81
CA ASP A 244 27.46 -31.45 -22.01
C ASP A 244 27.90 -30.63 -20.79
N THR A 245 27.08 -30.55 -19.73
CA THR A 245 27.53 -29.95 -18.46
C THR A 245 28.64 -30.77 -17.78
N GLY A 246 28.89 -32.01 -18.21
CA GLY A 246 30.12 -32.75 -17.87
C GLY A 246 29.97 -34.27 -17.76
N TYR A 247 31.10 -34.97 -17.68
CA TYR A 247 31.14 -36.45 -17.62
C TYR A 247 30.32 -37.04 -16.46
N LEU A 248 30.37 -36.43 -15.27
CA LEU A 248 29.58 -36.90 -14.14
C LEU A 248 28.07 -36.74 -14.36
N MET A 249 27.63 -35.76 -15.16
CA MET A 249 26.23 -35.63 -15.57
C MET A 249 25.81 -36.78 -16.48
N GLN A 250 26.66 -37.13 -17.46
CA GLN A 250 26.42 -38.26 -18.35
C GLN A 250 26.33 -39.57 -17.57
N LEU A 251 27.23 -39.79 -16.61
CA LEU A 251 27.18 -40.95 -15.72
C LEU A 251 25.89 -40.98 -14.90
N SER A 252 25.58 -39.91 -14.15
CA SER A 252 24.34 -39.84 -13.37
C SER A 252 23.09 -40.09 -14.22
N ASN A 253 23.03 -39.58 -15.45
CA ASN A 253 21.90 -39.83 -16.35
C ASN A 253 21.81 -41.28 -16.82
N ALA A 254 22.95 -41.94 -17.07
CA ALA A 254 23.01 -43.29 -17.61
C ALA A 254 22.85 -44.38 -16.56
N SER A 255 23.29 -44.15 -15.32
CA SER A 255 23.36 -45.17 -14.27
C SER A 255 22.23 -45.11 -13.24
N SER A 256 21.44 -44.03 -13.21
CA SER A 256 20.47 -43.78 -12.14
C SER A 256 19.03 -43.75 -12.67
N ASN A 257 18.14 -44.47 -12.01
CA ASN A 257 16.69 -44.31 -12.18
C ASN A 257 16.19 -43.11 -11.34
N ASP A 258 14.90 -42.78 -11.45
CA ASP A 258 14.33 -41.62 -10.76
C ASP A 258 14.43 -41.75 -9.22
N ASP A 259 14.26 -42.94 -8.66
CA ASP A 259 14.40 -43.17 -7.21
C ASP A 259 15.84 -42.97 -6.73
N ASP A 260 16.84 -43.41 -7.50
CA ASP A 260 18.26 -43.17 -7.20
C ASP A 260 18.57 -41.66 -7.22
N LEU A 261 18.06 -40.94 -8.21
CA LEU A 261 18.22 -39.48 -8.32
C LEU A 261 17.56 -38.77 -7.12
N PHE A 262 16.35 -39.18 -6.75
CA PHE A 262 15.66 -38.63 -5.58
C PHE A 262 16.37 -38.96 -4.25
N LEU A 263 17.06 -40.09 -4.16
CA LEU A 263 17.89 -40.43 -3.02
C LEU A 263 19.12 -39.51 -2.95
N ASP A 264 19.85 -39.34 -4.06
CA ASP A 264 21.00 -38.43 -4.15
C ASP A 264 20.62 -36.99 -3.77
N PHE A 265 19.45 -36.53 -4.23
CA PHE A 265 18.93 -35.21 -3.90
C PHE A 265 18.68 -35.07 -2.40
N ARG A 266 18.06 -36.06 -1.76
CA ARG A 266 17.83 -36.03 -0.30
C ARG A 266 19.12 -36.12 0.51
N ILE A 267 20.06 -36.97 0.12
CA ILE A 267 21.37 -37.11 0.79
C ILE A 267 22.10 -35.75 0.78
N MET A 268 22.08 -35.03 -0.34
CA MET A 268 22.67 -33.70 -0.42
C MET A 268 22.07 -32.75 0.63
N VAL A 269 20.75 -32.71 0.77
CA VAL A 269 20.07 -31.86 1.76
C VAL A 269 20.49 -32.21 3.20
N GLU A 270 20.62 -33.49 3.51
CA GLU A 270 21.08 -33.95 4.84
C GLU A 270 22.50 -33.48 5.16
N THR A 271 23.36 -33.36 4.15
CA THR A 271 24.72 -32.83 4.36
C THR A 271 24.72 -31.32 4.54
N MET A 272 23.80 -30.59 3.88
CA MET A 272 23.86 -29.14 3.72
C MET A 272 23.00 -28.35 4.71
N ALA A 273 21.85 -28.88 5.14
CA ALA A 273 20.90 -28.18 6.02
C ALA A 273 20.65 -28.96 7.32
N ARG A 274 20.25 -28.26 8.39
CA ARG A 274 19.91 -28.83 9.70
C ARG A 274 18.59 -28.23 10.23
N GLY A 275 17.99 -28.93 11.19
CA GLY A 275 16.82 -28.45 11.93
C GLY A 275 15.57 -28.30 11.07
N ASP A 276 14.70 -27.38 11.47
CA ASP A 276 13.38 -27.17 10.90
C ASP A 276 13.33 -26.96 9.38
N LEU A 277 14.36 -26.31 8.80
CA LEU A 277 14.41 -26.13 7.36
C LEU A 277 14.92 -27.34 6.60
N ASN A 278 15.66 -28.26 7.22
CA ASN A 278 15.97 -29.55 6.60
C ASN A 278 14.68 -30.34 6.34
N ASP A 279 13.77 -30.40 7.33
CA ASP A 279 12.44 -31.02 7.16
C ASP A 279 11.58 -30.28 6.12
N ASN A 280 11.64 -28.94 6.10
CA ASN A 280 10.97 -28.16 5.06
C ASN A 280 11.48 -28.49 3.66
N ILE A 281 12.80 -28.57 3.45
CA ILE A 281 13.37 -28.90 2.13
C ILE A 281 12.99 -30.33 1.73
N LYS A 282 12.96 -31.28 2.66
CA LYS A 282 12.44 -32.63 2.38
C LYS A 282 10.99 -32.60 1.91
N ALA A 283 10.15 -31.75 2.51
CA ALA A 283 8.76 -31.57 2.06
C ALA A 283 8.69 -30.94 0.65
N MET A 284 9.59 -30.00 0.33
CA MET A 284 9.75 -29.42 -1.01
C MET A 284 10.16 -30.48 -2.04
N ILE A 285 11.12 -31.35 -1.72
CA ILE A 285 11.51 -32.50 -2.56
C ILE A 285 10.33 -33.46 -2.74
N ASN A 286 9.55 -33.73 -1.70
CA ASN A 286 8.37 -34.60 -1.82
C ASN A 286 7.32 -33.99 -2.76
N LYS A 287 7.10 -32.67 -2.71
CA LYS A 287 6.22 -31.97 -3.66
C LYS A 287 6.75 -32.08 -5.09
N PHE A 288 8.06 -31.90 -5.28
CA PHE A 288 8.73 -32.08 -6.57
C PHE A 288 8.54 -33.51 -7.10
N GLN A 289 8.74 -34.53 -6.25
CA GLN A 289 8.55 -35.94 -6.60
C GLN A 289 7.10 -36.31 -6.94
N LYS A 290 6.12 -35.68 -6.28
CA LYS A 290 4.70 -35.82 -6.66
C LYS A 290 4.34 -35.12 -7.97
N ASN A 291 5.27 -34.36 -8.54
CA ASN A 291 5.14 -33.67 -9.81
C ASN A 291 3.94 -32.70 -9.85
N GLU A 292 3.74 -31.95 -8.76
CA GLU A 292 2.55 -31.10 -8.60
C GLU A 292 2.70 -29.72 -9.25
N GLY A 293 3.91 -29.17 -9.31
CA GLY A 293 4.09 -27.74 -9.61
C GLY A 293 3.37 -26.84 -8.59
N GLY A 294 3.05 -25.62 -8.98
CA GLY A 294 2.23 -24.67 -8.23
C GLY A 294 3.01 -23.81 -7.24
N VAL A 295 2.33 -23.41 -6.16
CA VAL A 295 2.91 -22.59 -5.09
C VAL A 295 3.15 -23.47 -3.86
N TYR A 296 4.31 -23.31 -3.24
CA TYR A 296 4.68 -23.91 -1.97
C TYR A 296 4.84 -22.82 -0.91
N GLU A 297 4.12 -22.97 0.20
CA GLU A 297 4.18 -22.09 1.36
C GLU A 297 4.48 -22.91 2.62
N ASN A 298 5.34 -22.38 3.47
CA ASN A 298 5.63 -22.98 4.76
C ASN A 298 5.92 -21.90 5.81
N ALA A 299 5.30 -22.03 6.99
CA ALA A 299 5.45 -21.06 8.07
C ALA A 299 6.90 -21.00 8.61
N LYS A 300 7.60 -22.13 8.70
CA LYS A 300 9.00 -22.19 9.15
C LYS A 300 9.94 -21.55 8.13
N LEU A 301 9.69 -21.77 6.83
CA LEU A 301 10.42 -21.09 5.75
C LEU A 301 10.23 -19.57 5.81
N THR A 302 8.97 -19.12 5.94
CA THR A 302 8.63 -17.70 6.06
C THR A 302 9.30 -17.06 7.27
N ALA A 303 9.24 -17.71 8.44
CA ALA A 303 9.85 -17.19 9.66
C ALA A 303 11.39 -17.11 9.53
N ALA A 304 12.02 -18.12 8.94
CA ALA A 304 13.47 -18.13 8.73
C ALA A 304 13.92 -17.03 7.75
N ALA A 305 13.21 -16.87 6.63
CA ALA A 305 13.47 -15.80 5.67
C ALA A 305 13.25 -14.43 6.29
N GLN A 306 12.17 -14.22 7.03
CA GLN A 306 11.88 -12.96 7.73
C GLN A 306 12.98 -12.62 8.74
N ALA A 307 13.43 -13.58 9.55
CA ALA A 307 14.45 -13.34 10.58
C ALA A 307 15.87 -13.11 10.01
N ASN A 308 16.10 -13.40 8.74
CA ASN A 308 17.42 -13.32 8.13
C ASN A 308 17.97 -11.88 8.08
N PRO A 309 19.27 -11.65 8.40
CA PRO A 309 19.87 -10.32 8.29
C PRO A 309 19.74 -9.66 6.91
N SER A 310 19.75 -10.44 5.81
CA SER A 310 19.54 -9.89 4.47
C SER A 310 18.14 -9.32 4.28
N THR A 311 17.13 -10.03 4.77
CA THR A 311 15.74 -9.57 4.72
C THR A 311 15.51 -8.37 5.62
N GLN A 312 16.17 -8.31 6.79
CA GLN A 312 16.08 -7.16 7.68
C GLN A 312 16.70 -5.91 7.05
N ARG A 313 17.85 -6.04 6.37
CA ARG A 313 18.46 -4.93 5.61
C ARG A 313 17.54 -4.44 4.48
N PHE A 314 16.96 -5.37 3.71
CA PHE A 314 15.97 -5.06 2.69
C PHE A 314 14.78 -4.29 3.26
N CYS A 315 14.15 -4.79 4.33
CA CYS A 315 13.02 -4.13 4.97
C CYS A 315 13.38 -2.73 5.48
N THR A 316 14.59 -2.57 6.04
CA THR A 316 15.09 -1.27 6.51
C THR A 316 15.23 -0.28 5.36
N GLY A 317 15.75 -0.74 4.22
CA GLY A 317 15.85 0.07 3.00
C GLY A 317 14.48 0.54 2.50
N ILE A 318 13.53 -0.38 2.40
CA ILE A 318 12.14 -0.09 2.01
C ILE A 318 11.47 0.90 2.98
N GLU A 319 11.66 0.73 4.29
CA GLU A 319 11.14 1.68 5.30
C GLU A 319 11.77 3.07 5.19
N ASP A 320 13.07 3.16 4.89
CA ASP A 320 13.76 4.43 4.64
C ASP A 320 13.24 5.12 3.37
N GLU A 321 12.98 4.36 2.30
CA GLU A 321 12.37 4.90 1.09
C GLU A 321 10.95 5.41 1.33
N MET A 322 10.11 4.62 2.01
CA MET A 322 8.75 5.05 2.37
C MET A 322 8.80 6.34 3.20
N ALA A 323 9.67 6.42 4.21
CA ALA A 323 9.84 7.61 5.03
C ALA A 323 10.28 8.84 4.21
N GLU A 324 11.21 8.64 3.27
CA GLU A 324 11.67 9.70 2.37
C GLU A 324 10.55 10.20 1.44
N ARG A 325 9.73 9.28 0.89
CA ARG A 325 8.54 9.63 0.08
C ARG A 325 7.53 10.42 0.91
N ILE A 326 7.25 9.99 2.15
CA ILE A 326 6.36 10.67 3.10
C ILE A 326 6.85 12.08 3.40
N LYS A 327 8.15 12.25 3.71
CA LYS A 327 8.74 13.56 4.01
C LYS A 327 8.65 14.51 2.82
N LYS A 328 9.04 14.05 1.62
CA LYS A 328 8.97 14.86 0.40
C LYS A 328 7.54 15.26 0.02
N ALA A 329 6.56 14.43 0.38
CA ALA A 329 5.14 14.70 0.17
C ALA A 329 4.50 15.51 1.31
N GLY A 330 5.25 15.94 2.33
CA GLY A 330 4.72 16.73 3.45
C GLY A 330 3.81 15.93 4.39
N GLY A 331 4.10 14.63 4.58
CA GLY A 331 3.31 13.72 5.41
C GLY A 331 2.24 12.95 4.64
N GLU A 332 2.05 13.24 3.36
CA GLU A 332 1.04 12.63 2.52
C GLU A 332 1.54 11.41 1.74
N LEU A 333 0.63 10.61 1.15
CA LEU A 333 0.95 9.38 0.42
C LEU A 333 0.81 9.47 -1.11
N ILE A 334 0.70 10.68 -1.65
CA ILE A 334 0.43 10.92 -3.09
C ILE A 334 1.49 10.33 -4.04
N THR A 335 2.71 10.11 -3.56
CA THR A 335 3.84 9.52 -4.33
C THR A 335 4.18 8.10 -3.87
N MET A 336 3.37 7.49 -3.01
CA MET A 336 3.70 6.20 -2.40
C MET A 336 3.49 5.03 -3.37
N GLU A 337 2.45 5.09 -4.20
CA GLU A 337 2.14 4.00 -5.13
C GLU A 337 3.18 3.90 -6.25
N ASP A 338 3.88 2.76 -6.31
CA ASP A 338 4.74 2.40 -7.41
C ASP A 338 4.42 0.99 -7.91
N LYS A 339 3.83 0.94 -9.09
CA LYS A 339 3.42 -0.29 -9.79
C LYS A 339 4.39 -0.68 -10.91
N LYS A 340 5.51 0.04 -11.04
CA LYS A 340 6.49 -0.23 -12.08
C LYS A 340 7.28 -1.50 -11.73
N VAL A 341 7.00 -2.58 -12.44
CA VAL A 341 7.78 -3.82 -12.31
C VAL A 341 9.19 -3.57 -12.84
N TYR A 342 10.18 -3.81 -11.99
CA TYR A 342 11.56 -3.84 -12.45
C TYR A 342 11.80 -5.06 -13.36
N ALA A 343 12.32 -4.79 -14.57
CA ALA A 343 12.80 -5.78 -15.52
C ALA A 343 14.16 -5.29 -16.03
N GLY A 344 15.22 -6.06 -15.78
CA GLY A 344 16.60 -5.63 -16.03
C GLY A 344 17.62 -6.39 -15.19
N THR A 345 18.89 -5.99 -15.32
CA THR A 345 20.01 -6.67 -14.68
C THR A 345 20.12 -6.37 -13.20
N GLU A 346 20.59 -7.34 -12.42
CA GLU A 346 20.86 -7.18 -10.98
C GLU A 346 21.74 -5.95 -10.64
N SER A 347 22.73 -5.64 -11.48
CA SER A 347 23.57 -4.43 -11.32
C SER A 347 22.78 -3.14 -11.50
N GLY A 348 21.84 -3.12 -12.45
CA GLY A 348 20.94 -1.98 -12.64
C GLY A 348 20.03 -1.79 -11.45
N TYR A 349 19.46 -2.89 -10.93
CA TYR A 349 18.58 -2.86 -9.76
C TYR A 349 19.29 -2.30 -8.52
N LYS A 350 20.52 -2.76 -8.23
CA LYS A 350 21.33 -2.28 -7.10
C LYS A 350 21.71 -0.80 -7.19
N THR A 351 21.67 -0.20 -8.37
CA THR A 351 21.92 1.24 -8.55
C THR A 351 20.75 2.07 -7.99
N SER A 352 19.51 1.65 -8.24
CA SER A 352 18.32 2.28 -7.67
C SER A 352 18.01 1.82 -6.24
N HIS A 353 18.34 0.58 -5.90
CA HIS A 353 18.05 -0.06 -4.62
C HIS A 353 19.34 -0.57 -3.97
N PRO A 354 20.15 0.30 -3.36
CA PRO A 354 21.46 -0.07 -2.83
C PRO A 354 21.40 -1.11 -1.69
N TYR A 355 20.24 -1.28 -1.06
CA TYR A 355 19.99 -2.33 -0.07
C TYR A 355 19.76 -3.72 -0.69
N GLY A 356 19.65 -3.82 -2.01
CA GLY A 356 19.46 -5.06 -2.77
C GLY A 356 18.09 -5.70 -2.52
N HIS A 357 17.94 -6.96 -2.92
CA HIS A 357 16.82 -7.80 -2.52
C HIS A 357 17.34 -8.90 -1.56
N PRO A 358 16.45 -9.59 -0.81
CA PRO A 358 16.90 -10.64 0.08
C PRO A 358 17.65 -11.74 -0.68
N SER A 359 18.79 -12.14 -0.13
CA SER A 359 19.66 -13.20 -0.63
C SER A 359 20.24 -13.97 0.55
N TYR A 360 20.34 -15.28 0.38
CA TYR A 360 20.71 -16.27 1.37
C TYR A 360 21.89 -17.15 0.88
N PRO A 361 23.00 -16.55 0.43
CA PRO A 361 24.13 -17.29 -0.12
C PRO A 361 24.79 -18.15 0.96
N TYR A 362 25.41 -19.26 0.54
CA TYR A 362 26.03 -20.23 1.44
C TYR A 362 27.09 -19.64 2.38
N SER A 363 27.79 -18.58 1.93
CA SER A 363 28.94 -17.98 2.61
C SER A 363 28.57 -16.99 3.72
N ARG A 364 27.27 -16.69 3.92
CA ARG A 364 26.81 -15.65 4.86
C ARG A 364 25.74 -16.18 5.81
N ASP A 365 25.64 -15.57 7.00
CA ASP A 365 24.54 -15.72 7.97
C ASP A 365 24.20 -17.17 8.40
N TYR A 366 25.12 -18.11 8.15
CA TYR A 366 24.93 -19.55 8.26
C TYR A 366 23.76 -20.08 7.42
N ASN A 367 23.45 -19.40 6.30
CA ASN A 367 22.29 -19.71 5.46
C ASN A 367 22.29 -21.15 4.94
N LEU A 368 23.48 -21.70 4.66
CA LEU A 368 23.61 -23.08 4.20
C LEU A 368 23.12 -24.06 5.27
N VAL A 369 23.79 -24.06 6.43
CA VAL A 369 23.45 -24.95 7.56
C VAL A 369 22.03 -24.72 8.07
N LYS A 370 21.53 -23.47 8.02
CA LYS A 370 20.15 -23.15 8.36
C LYS A 370 19.15 -23.54 7.28
N GLY A 371 19.57 -23.93 6.08
CA GLY A 371 18.73 -24.43 4.99
C GLY A 371 18.20 -23.38 4.01
N LEU A 372 18.33 -22.08 4.27
CA LEU A 372 17.84 -21.03 3.35
C LEU A 372 18.58 -21.03 2.01
N THR A 373 19.86 -21.40 1.98
CA THR A 373 20.60 -21.50 0.72
C THR A 373 20.04 -22.58 -0.19
N ILE A 374 19.49 -23.67 0.33
CA ILE A 374 18.93 -24.75 -0.50
C ILE A 374 17.45 -24.51 -0.79
N ALA A 375 16.71 -23.96 0.18
CA ALA A 375 15.28 -23.71 0.02
C ALA A 375 14.97 -22.53 -0.91
N VAL A 376 15.87 -21.56 -1.00
CA VAL A 376 15.65 -20.29 -1.73
C VAL A 376 16.94 -19.79 -2.42
N ASN A 377 18.08 -19.76 -1.72
CA ASN A 377 19.32 -19.09 -2.17
C ASN A 377 19.18 -17.59 -2.44
N ASP A 378 18.42 -17.15 -3.43
CA ASP A 378 18.20 -15.74 -3.77
C ASP A 378 16.71 -15.50 -4.01
N VAL A 379 16.15 -14.38 -3.56
CA VAL A 379 14.75 -14.08 -3.86
C VAL A 379 14.62 -13.61 -5.31
N TRP A 380 13.91 -14.39 -6.12
CA TRP A 380 13.67 -14.06 -7.53
C TRP A 380 12.77 -12.84 -7.73
N SER A 381 11.69 -12.71 -6.96
CA SER A 381 10.72 -11.62 -7.09
C SER A 381 10.16 -11.20 -5.74
N TYR A 382 9.77 -9.93 -5.60
CA TYR A 382 9.02 -9.49 -4.43
C TYR A 382 7.94 -8.46 -4.76
N LYS A 383 6.99 -8.32 -3.84
CA LYS A 383 5.98 -7.25 -3.83
C LYS A 383 5.87 -6.69 -2.41
N VAL A 384 5.99 -5.37 -2.29
CA VAL A 384 5.76 -4.65 -1.03
C VAL A 384 4.46 -3.87 -1.13
N THR A 385 3.57 -4.08 -0.17
CA THR A 385 2.24 -3.45 -0.16
C THR A 385 2.02 -2.70 1.15
N LEU A 386 1.71 -1.41 1.10
CA LEU A 386 1.31 -0.65 2.27
C LEU A 386 -0.14 -0.99 2.61
N LEU A 387 -0.37 -1.55 3.79
CA LEU A 387 -1.67 -2.06 4.23
C LEU A 387 -2.47 -1.04 5.05
N SER A 388 -1.78 -0.24 5.87
CA SER A 388 -2.42 0.82 6.65
C SER A 388 -1.43 1.92 7.00
N PHE A 389 -1.92 3.16 7.06
CA PHE A 389 -1.16 4.33 7.47
C PHE A 389 -2.02 5.16 8.41
N LYS A 390 -1.52 5.45 9.62
CA LYS A 390 -2.20 6.30 10.61
C LYS A 390 -1.25 7.41 11.04
N GLN A 391 -1.67 8.65 10.84
CA GLN A 391 -0.93 9.83 11.24
C GLN A 391 -1.60 10.49 12.45
N THR A 392 -0.81 10.99 13.39
CA THR A 392 -1.24 11.77 14.55
C THR A 392 -0.26 12.91 14.76
N GLY A 393 -0.69 14.13 14.44
CA GLY A 393 0.20 15.28 14.31
C GLY A 393 1.30 14.99 13.29
N ASP A 394 2.55 15.17 13.70
CA ASP A 394 3.72 14.92 12.85
C ASP A 394 4.20 13.46 12.91
N THR A 395 3.62 12.63 13.76
CA THR A 395 4.02 11.22 13.89
C THR A 395 3.10 10.31 13.08
N TYR A 396 3.62 9.19 12.61
CA TYR A 396 2.83 8.18 11.93
C TYR A 396 3.22 6.75 12.33
N LYS A 397 2.27 5.84 12.13
CA LYS A 397 2.47 4.40 12.16
C LYS A 397 1.99 3.80 10.85
N ALA A 398 2.83 3.01 10.21
CA ALA A 398 2.56 2.32 8.96
C ALA A 398 2.70 0.81 9.15
N ARG A 399 1.81 0.05 8.49
CA ARG A 399 1.87 -1.42 8.42
C ARG A 399 1.94 -1.81 6.96
N TYR A 400 2.88 -2.68 6.62
CA TYR A 400 3.11 -3.14 5.26
C TYR A 400 3.32 -4.65 5.21
N GLU A 401 3.04 -5.22 4.05
CA GLU A 401 3.30 -6.63 3.72
C GLU A 401 4.48 -6.74 2.78
N VAL A 402 5.28 -7.77 3.00
CA VAL A 402 6.33 -8.21 2.09
C VAL A 402 5.96 -9.60 1.61
N GLN A 403 5.83 -9.76 0.29
CA GLN A 403 5.72 -11.05 -0.38
C GLN A 403 7.03 -11.31 -1.13
N LEU A 404 7.73 -12.38 -0.77
CA LEU A 404 8.94 -12.85 -1.43
C LEU A 404 8.62 -14.14 -2.20
N TRP A 405 9.14 -14.23 -3.42
CA TRP A 405 8.96 -15.36 -4.31
C TRP A 405 10.30 -15.85 -4.83
N ASP A 406 10.41 -17.16 -4.96
CA ASP A 406 11.56 -17.79 -5.58
C ASP A 406 11.17 -19.11 -6.28
N HIS A 407 12.10 -19.72 -6.99
CA HIS A 407 11.89 -20.93 -7.77
C HIS A 407 12.59 -22.13 -7.12
N PHE A 408 11.84 -23.21 -6.88
CA PHE A 408 12.46 -24.49 -6.55
C PHE A 408 12.78 -25.26 -7.83
N GLY A 409 13.83 -24.84 -8.51
CA GLY A 409 14.40 -25.47 -9.70
C GLY A 409 15.81 -24.97 -9.99
N LEU A 410 16.46 -25.59 -10.98
CA LEU A 410 17.84 -25.25 -11.39
C LEU A 410 17.89 -24.88 -12.86
N ASP A 411 18.80 -23.99 -13.21
CA ASP A 411 19.09 -23.65 -14.60
C ASP A 411 20.50 -24.11 -15.06
N LEU A 412 20.80 -23.93 -16.34
CA LEU A 412 22.09 -24.38 -16.89
C LEU A 412 23.29 -23.62 -16.28
N PRO A 413 23.27 -22.29 -16.09
CA PRO A 413 24.30 -21.57 -15.31
C PRO A 413 24.59 -22.14 -13.91
N ASP A 414 23.61 -22.74 -13.22
CA ASP A 414 23.87 -23.41 -11.94
C ASP A 414 24.76 -24.65 -12.09
N MET A 415 24.65 -25.35 -13.22
CA MET A 415 25.46 -26.53 -13.52
C MET A 415 26.87 -26.20 -14.04
N GLU A 416 27.12 -24.96 -14.46
CA GLU A 416 28.45 -24.48 -14.85
C GLU A 416 29.35 -24.16 -13.64
N LYS A 417 28.75 -24.08 -12.44
CA LYS A 417 29.45 -23.85 -11.17
C LYS A 417 29.92 -25.18 -10.57
N PHE A 418 30.62 -25.11 -9.42
CA PHE A 418 31.06 -26.29 -8.67
C PHE A 418 29.93 -27.25 -8.27
N TYR A 419 28.66 -26.80 -8.36
CA TYR A 419 27.48 -27.61 -8.08
C TYR A 419 27.37 -28.85 -8.97
N SER A 420 27.86 -28.82 -10.21
CA SER A 420 27.87 -30.01 -11.09
C SER A 420 28.70 -31.18 -10.57
N TRP A 421 29.59 -30.96 -9.59
CA TRP A 421 30.34 -32.03 -8.94
C TRP A 421 29.53 -32.77 -7.88
N GLY A 422 28.50 -32.15 -7.31
CA GLY A 422 27.61 -32.76 -6.33
C GLY A 422 26.55 -33.66 -6.99
N ALA A 423 26.44 -34.92 -6.54
CA ALA A 423 25.44 -35.87 -7.05
C ALA A 423 24.00 -35.35 -6.91
N GLY A 424 23.66 -34.71 -5.78
CA GLY A 424 22.31 -34.18 -5.55
C GLY A 424 21.90 -33.05 -6.49
N PHE A 425 22.81 -32.14 -6.85
CA PHE A 425 22.51 -31.07 -7.82
C PHE A 425 22.32 -31.63 -9.23
N ARG A 426 23.17 -32.58 -9.65
CA ARG A 426 22.96 -33.31 -10.92
C ARG A 426 21.62 -34.03 -10.92
N ALA A 427 21.28 -34.68 -9.82
CA ALA A 427 20.01 -35.38 -9.70
C ALA A 427 18.81 -34.44 -9.82
N TRP A 428 18.81 -33.31 -9.10
CA TRP A 428 17.78 -32.29 -9.21
C TRP A 428 17.63 -31.78 -10.65
N PHE A 429 18.75 -31.45 -11.31
CA PHE A 429 18.74 -30.96 -12.69
C PHE A 429 18.22 -32.00 -13.69
N LEU A 430 18.64 -33.27 -13.57
CA LEU A 430 18.17 -34.37 -14.43
C LEU A 430 16.68 -34.65 -14.25
N LEU A 431 16.21 -34.70 -13.00
CA LEU A 431 14.79 -34.90 -12.68
C LEU A 431 13.94 -33.80 -13.35
N GLN A 432 14.39 -32.55 -13.29
CA GLN A 432 13.68 -31.42 -13.89
C GLN A 432 13.71 -31.46 -15.43
N HIS A 433 14.89 -31.57 -16.03
CA HIS A 433 15.09 -31.27 -17.45
C HIS A 433 15.10 -32.48 -18.38
N LEU A 434 15.30 -33.70 -17.87
CA LEU A 434 15.24 -34.95 -18.65
C LEU A 434 14.17 -35.93 -18.18
N ARG A 435 13.68 -35.85 -16.95
CA ARG A 435 12.61 -36.73 -16.44
C ARG A 435 11.23 -36.05 -16.39
N GLY A 436 11.20 -34.71 -16.44
CA GLY A 436 9.96 -33.92 -16.56
C GLY A 436 9.24 -33.67 -15.24
N TYR A 437 9.98 -33.67 -14.12
CA TYR A 437 9.45 -33.22 -12.84
C TYR A 437 9.33 -31.70 -12.79
N LYS A 438 8.19 -31.21 -12.32
CA LYS A 438 7.78 -29.80 -12.35
C LYS A 438 8.44 -29.02 -11.20
N PRO A 439 9.31 -28.04 -11.48
CA PRO A 439 9.71 -27.05 -10.49
C PRO A 439 8.49 -26.19 -10.14
N PHE A 440 8.55 -25.50 -9.01
CA PHE A 440 7.42 -24.76 -8.46
C PHE A 440 7.86 -23.46 -7.81
N LEU A 441 6.91 -22.55 -7.61
CA LEU A 441 7.15 -21.30 -6.91
C LEU A 441 7.17 -21.53 -5.40
N THR A 442 8.14 -20.97 -4.70
CA THR A 442 8.12 -20.82 -3.25
C THR A 442 7.64 -19.42 -2.90
N LYS A 443 6.78 -19.31 -1.88
CA LYS A 443 6.26 -18.04 -1.41
C LYS A 443 6.50 -17.89 0.09
N MET A 444 7.02 -16.72 0.48
CA MET A 444 7.20 -16.31 1.86
C MET A 444 6.52 -14.96 2.04
N GLN A 445 5.57 -14.86 2.97
CA GLN A 445 4.77 -13.66 3.17
C GLN A 445 4.72 -13.28 4.65
N PHE A 446 5.07 -12.04 4.96
CA PHE A 446 5.01 -11.53 6.33
C PHE A 446 4.68 -10.03 6.35
N THR A 447 4.15 -9.56 7.49
CA THR A 447 3.87 -8.15 7.70
C THR A 447 4.85 -7.53 8.68
N LYS A 448 5.17 -6.25 8.48
CA LYS A 448 5.94 -5.43 9.40
C LYS A 448 5.21 -4.12 9.69
N GLU A 449 5.61 -3.50 10.78
CA GLU A 449 5.16 -2.16 11.16
C GLU A 449 6.38 -1.29 11.41
N PHE A 450 6.28 -0.02 11.03
CA PHE A 450 7.26 0.98 11.41
C PHE A 450 6.56 2.30 11.75
N SER A 451 7.19 3.05 12.65
CA SER A 451 6.77 4.39 13.02
C SER A 451 7.80 5.41 12.56
N GLY A 452 7.35 6.65 12.38
CA GLY A 452 8.22 7.75 12.00
C GLY A 452 7.60 9.12 12.26
N ASN A 453 8.33 10.16 11.88
CA ASN A 453 7.86 11.54 11.86
C ASN A 453 7.85 12.02 10.41
N ILE A 454 6.84 12.80 10.01
CA ILE A 454 6.69 13.30 8.63
C ILE A 454 7.82 14.25 8.22
N ASN A 455 8.59 14.77 9.17
CA ASN A 455 9.75 15.61 8.92
C ASN A 455 11.06 14.80 8.82
N GLU A 456 11.01 13.48 8.99
CA GLU A 456 12.17 12.58 9.02
C GLU A 456 12.11 11.56 7.89
N GLY A 457 13.12 11.59 7.02
CA GLY A 457 13.24 10.74 5.84
C GLY A 457 14.32 9.69 6.01
N ALA A 458 14.90 9.23 4.90
CA ALA A 458 15.89 8.15 4.93
C ALA A 458 17.13 8.53 5.75
N GLN A 459 17.64 9.76 5.58
CA GLN A 459 18.87 10.19 6.25
C GLN A 459 18.69 10.35 7.77
N GLU A 460 17.58 10.97 8.21
CA GLU A 460 17.32 11.14 9.64
C GLU A 460 17.12 9.80 10.34
N ARG A 461 16.45 8.84 9.69
CA ARG A 461 16.29 7.47 10.20
C ARG A 461 17.62 6.73 10.30
N LYS A 462 18.50 6.87 9.31
CA LYS A 462 19.85 6.30 9.32
C LYS A 462 20.69 6.84 10.48
N ASN A 463 20.61 8.14 10.76
CA ASN A 463 21.38 8.75 11.86
C ASN A 463 20.94 8.29 13.26
N LYS A 464 19.74 7.70 13.40
CA LYS A 464 19.19 7.23 14.69
C LYS A 464 19.44 5.74 14.97
N ARG A 465 19.84 4.97 13.96
CA ARG A 465 20.20 3.55 14.09
C ARG A 465 21.70 3.42 14.27
#